data_AF-A0A960E671-F1
#
_entry.id   AF-A0A960E671-F1
#
_cell.length_a   1.000
_cell.length_b   1.000
_cell.length_c   1.000
_cell.angle_alpha   90.00
_cell.angle_beta   90.00
_cell.angle_gamma   90.00
#
_symmetry.space_group_name_H-M   'P 1'
#
loop_
_entity.id
_entity.type
_entity.pdbx_description
1 polymer ?
#
loop_
_entity_poly.entity_id
_entity_poly.type
_entity_poly.pdbx_seq_one_letter_code
_entity_poly.pdbx_strand_id
1 'polypeptide(L)'
;MPTIVVVHMDRPAVVAPFIESAVGLVAELGVSPDVVADALVGRTGAGGRMPFTLFASMADVVASPCDRPEGDPLFPLGAGIGKVD
;
A
#
# COMPACT_ATOMS: atom_id res chain seq x y z
N MET A 1 4.55 20.34 5.75
CA MET A 1 5.63 19.45 6.23
C MET A 1 5.60 18.20 5.37
N PRO A 2 6.69 17.76 4.74
CA PRO A 2 6.70 16.51 3.99
C PRO A 2 6.56 15.34 4.96
N THR A 3 5.57 14.47 4.71
CA THR A 3 5.24 13.34 5.59
C THR A 3 5.14 12.06 4.77
N ILE A 4 5.84 11.02 5.22
CA ILE A 4 5.67 9.65 4.71
C ILE A 4 4.81 8.89 5.71
N VAL A 5 3.75 8.24 5.22
CA VAL A 5 2.87 7.41 6.04
C VAL A 5 3.27 5.96 5.87
N VAL A 6 3.60 5.30 6.98
CA VAL A 6 3.85 3.85 7.02
C VAL A 6 2.63 3.18 7.62
N VAL A 7 2.02 2.26 6.88
CA VAL A 7 0.81 1.54 7.28
C VAL A 7 1.17 0.08 7.47
N HIS A 8 1.04 -0.40 8.71
CA HIS A 8 1.03 -1.83 9.01
C HIS A 8 -0.25 -2.46 8.45
N MET A 9 -0.12 -3.49 7.61
CA MET A 9 -1.24 -3.99 6.83
C MET A 9 -1.36 -5.52 6.83
N ASP A 10 -1.91 -6.09 7.89
CA ASP A 10 -2.29 -7.52 7.91
C ASP A 10 -3.45 -7.85 6.95
N ARG A 11 -4.25 -6.84 6.58
CA ARG A 11 -5.42 -6.94 5.69
C ARG A 11 -5.60 -5.64 4.89
N PRO A 12 -6.28 -5.66 3.72
CA PRO A 12 -6.58 -4.47 2.95
C PRO A 12 -7.17 -3.33 3.81
N ALA A 13 -6.69 -2.10 3.59
CA ALA A 13 -7.18 -0.92 4.28
C ALA A 13 -7.53 0.21 3.29
N VAL A 14 -8.53 1.02 3.63
CA VAL A 14 -8.87 2.22 2.88
C VAL A 14 -7.88 3.33 3.23
N VAL A 15 -6.93 3.58 2.33
CA VAL A 15 -5.82 4.56 2.55
C VAL A 15 -6.00 5.87 1.80
N ALA A 16 -7.10 6.04 1.06
CA ALA A 16 -7.39 7.23 0.26
C ALA A 16 -7.18 8.58 1.01
N PRO A 17 -7.57 8.74 2.29
CA PRO A 17 -7.39 10.00 3.01
C PRO A 17 -5.92 10.48 3.12
N PHE A 18 -4.95 9.57 2.99
CA PHE A 18 -3.53 9.91 3.09
C PHE A 18 -2.91 10.31 1.74
N ILE A 19 -3.53 9.93 0.62
CA ILE A 19 -2.93 10.09 -0.71
C ILE A 19 -2.71 11.55 -1.09
N GLU A 20 -3.62 12.45 -0.71
CA GLU A 20 -3.52 13.88 -1.06
C GLU A 20 -2.53 14.65 -0.17
N SER A 21 -2.23 14.14 1.02
CA SER A 21 -1.46 14.87 2.04
C SER A 21 -0.08 14.31 2.32
N ALA A 22 0.16 13.03 1.99
CA ALA A 22 1.45 12.38 2.16
C ALA A 22 2.31 12.50 0.90
N VAL A 23 3.61 12.71 1.09
CA VAL A 23 4.58 12.68 -0.03
C VAL A 23 4.95 11.23 -0.41
N GLY A 24 4.55 10.26 0.40
CA GLY A 24 4.73 8.85 0.15
C GLY A 24 3.93 7.98 1.12
N LEU A 25 3.56 6.79 0.66
CA LEU A 25 2.88 5.78 1.47
C LEU A 25 3.66 4.47 1.33
N VAL A 26 3.98 3.86 2.48
CA VAL A 26 4.60 2.54 2.56
C VAL A 26 3.62 1.61 3.25
N ALA A 27 3.22 0.55 2.55
CA ALA A 27 2.53 -0.57 3.18
C ALA A 27 3.59 -1.56 3.67
N GLU A 28 3.66 -1.77 4.97
CA GLU A 28 4.51 -2.79 5.56
C GLU A 28 3.63 -3.96 6.04
N LEU A 29 4.08 -5.19 5.78
CA LEU A 29 3.30 -6.42 5.93
C LEU A 29 3.85 -7.30 7.07
N GLY A 30 4.21 -6.67 8.20
CA GLY A 30 4.79 -7.34 9.37
C GLY A 30 6.32 -7.41 9.36
N VAL A 31 7.00 -6.49 8.67
CA VAL A 31 8.47 -6.42 8.68
C VAL A 31 8.98 -5.66 9.90
N SER A 32 10.25 -5.85 10.26
CA SER A 32 10.83 -5.10 11.37
C SER A 32 10.98 -3.60 11.03
N PRO A 33 10.93 -2.70 12.03
CA PRO A 33 11.11 -1.27 11.82
C PRO A 33 12.44 -0.91 11.14
N ASP A 34 13.52 -1.66 11.40
CA ASP A 34 14.83 -1.43 10.80
C ASP A 34 14.80 -1.63 9.27
N VAL A 35 14.06 -2.64 8.79
CA VAL A 35 13.88 -2.89 7.35
C VAL A 35 13.11 -1.74 6.69
N VAL A 36 12.08 -1.22 7.36
CA VAL A 36 11.33 -0.04 6.89
C VAL A 36 12.25 1.17 6.81
N ALA A 37 13.05 1.43 7.87
CA ALA A 37 13.97 2.54 7.91
C ALA A 37 15.00 2.45 6.78
N ASP A 38 15.62 1.28 6.57
CA ASP A 38 16.59 1.05 5.50
C ASP A 38 16.00 1.28 4.11
N ALA A 39 14.75 0.86 3.87
CA ALA A 39 14.06 1.11 2.60
C ALA A 39 13.78 2.61 2.38
N LEU A 40 13.34 3.32 3.43
CA LEU A 40 13.04 4.75 3.37
C LEU A 40 14.28 5.60 3.09
N VAL A 41 15.45 5.21 3.58
CA VAL A 41 16.72 5.90 3.31
C VAL A 41 17.46 5.37 2.07
N GLY A 42 16.89 4.42 1.34
CA GLY A 42 17.45 3.87 0.11
C GLY A 42 18.62 2.91 0.29
N ARG A 43 18.80 2.32 1.48
CA ARG A 43 19.79 1.25 1.71
C ARG A 43 19.34 -0.09 1.15
N THR A 44 18.02 -0.31 1.08
CA THR A 44 17.40 -1.49 0.46
C THR A 44 16.36 -1.05 -0.55
N GLY A 45 16.16 -1.86 -1.60
CA GLY A 45 15.17 -1.58 -2.65
C GLY A 45 13.75 -1.92 -2.21
N ALA A 46 12.80 -1.00 -2.44
CA ALA A 46 11.36 -1.24 -2.23
C ALA A 46 10.74 -2.01 -3.42
N GLY A 47 11.13 -3.28 -3.60
CA GLY A 47 10.69 -4.15 -4.70
C GLY A 47 9.34 -4.88 -4.46
N GLY A 48 8.72 -4.65 -3.31
CA GLY A 48 7.46 -5.31 -2.93
C GLY A 48 6.31 -5.06 -3.92
N ARG A 49 5.36 -6.00 -3.92
CA ARG A 49 4.15 -5.96 -4.72
C ARG A 49 2.94 -6.22 -3.82
N MET A 50 1.91 -5.40 -3.96
CA MET A 50 0.73 -5.48 -3.11
C MET A 50 0.04 -6.85 -3.28
N PRO A 51 -0.19 -7.62 -2.19
CA PRO A 51 -0.75 -8.97 -2.28
C PRO A 51 -2.30 -8.99 -2.37
N PHE A 52 -2.93 -7.82 -2.34
CA PHE A 52 -4.39 -7.66 -2.48
C PHE A 52 -4.73 -6.36 -3.20
N THR A 53 -5.98 -6.22 -3.60
CA THR A 53 -6.52 -4.98 -4.18
C THR A 53 -6.92 -4.00 -3.07
N LEU A 54 -6.61 -2.71 -3.23
CA LEU A 54 -7.05 -1.63 -2.34
C LEU A 54 -8.04 -0.72 -3.06
N PHE A 55 -9.17 -0.44 -2.39
CA PHE A 55 -10.20 0.47 -2.89
C PHE A 55 -10.15 1.84 -2.20
N ALA A 56 -10.72 2.85 -2.85
CA ALA A 56 -10.71 4.22 -2.36
C ALA A 56 -11.71 4.44 -1.19
N SER A 57 -12.72 3.58 -1.04
CA SER A 57 -13.74 3.73 -0.01
C SER A 57 -14.25 2.39 0.55
N MET A 58 -14.87 2.42 1.73
CA MET A 58 -15.55 1.24 2.30
C MET A 58 -16.76 0.80 1.46
N ALA A 59 -17.42 1.73 0.74
CA ALA A 59 -18.53 1.37 -0.14
C ALA A 59 -18.05 0.46 -1.28
N ASP A 60 -16.91 0.79 -1.89
CA ASP A 60 -16.29 0.01 -2.95
C ASP A 60 -15.81 -1.36 -2.43
N VAL A 61 -15.22 -1.39 -1.23
CA VAL A 61 -14.84 -2.65 -0.56
C VAL A 61 -16.04 -3.58 -0.38
N VAL A 62 -17.19 -3.05 0.08
CA VAL A 62 -18.40 -3.84 0.32
C VAL A 62 -19.06 -4.29 -0.98
N ALA A 63 -19.00 -3.48 -2.04
CA ALA A 63 -19.55 -3.82 -3.35
C ALA A 63 -18.73 -4.89 -4.09
N SER A 64 -17.43 -5.00 -3.78
CA SER A 64 -16.51 -5.94 -4.43
C SER A 64 -16.55 -7.33 -3.77
N PRO A 65 -16.64 -8.44 -4.55
CA PRO A 65 -16.43 -9.78 -4.03
C PRO A 65 -15.03 -9.96 -3.43
N CYS A 66 -14.91 -10.72 -2.33
CA CYS A 66 -13.63 -10.92 -1.65
C CYS A 66 -12.72 -11.95 -2.34
N ASP A 67 -13.30 -12.91 -3.07
CA ASP A 67 -12.59 -13.95 -3.84
C ASP A 67 -12.08 -13.44 -5.18
N ARG A 68 -12.80 -12.47 -5.76
CA ARG A 68 -12.50 -11.87 -7.05
C ARG A 68 -12.79 -10.36 -6.98
N PRO A 69 -11.81 -9.57 -6.54
CA PRO A 69 -11.99 -8.12 -6.47
C PRO A 69 -12.31 -7.54 -7.86
N GLU A 70 -13.39 -6.77 -7.93
CA GLU A 70 -13.89 -6.13 -9.16
C GLU A 70 -14.16 -4.64 -8.90
N GLY A 71 -14.28 -3.83 -9.95
CA GLY A 71 -14.51 -2.39 -9.86
C GLY A 71 -13.26 -1.56 -10.18
N ASP A 72 -13.19 -0.35 -9.61
CA ASP A 72 -12.10 0.61 -9.84
C ASP A 72 -11.19 0.71 -8.60
N PRO A 73 -10.06 -0.01 -8.58
CA PRO A 73 -9.19 -0.03 -7.42
C PRO A 73 -8.30 1.21 -7.35
N LEU A 74 -8.12 1.74 -6.14
CA LEU A 74 -7.11 2.77 -5.88
C LEU A 74 -5.70 2.21 -6.12
N PHE A 75 -5.46 0.97 -5.67
CA PHE A 75 -4.25 0.22 -6.02
C PHE A 75 -4.64 -1.22 -6.39
N PRO A 76 -4.40 -1.67 -7.63
CA PRO A 76 -4.71 -3.03 -8.04
C PRO A 76 -3.79 -4.05 -7.38
N LEU A 77 -4.20 -5.32 -7.38
CA LEU A 77 -3.32 -6.45 -7.05
C LEU A 77 -2.00 -6.35 -7.82
N GLY A 78 -0.88 -6.51 -7.12
CA GLY A 78 0.45 -6.38 -7.71
C GLY A 78 0.92 -4.94 -7.93
N ALA A 79 0.22 -3.92 -7.43
CA ALA A 79 0.74 -2.56 -7.43
C ALA A 79 2.04 -2.42 -6.64
N GLY A 80 2.93 -1.54 -7.09
CA GLY A 80 4.19 -1.21 -6.42
C GLY A 80 5.06 -0.29 -7.27
N ILE A 81 5.91 0.53 -6.64
CA ILE A 81 6.71 1.57 -7.31
C ILE A 81 8.12 1.10 -7.72
N GLY A 82 8.68 0.08 -7.07
CA GLY A 82 9.99 -0.49 -7.45
C GLY A 82 9.91 -1.28 -8.75
N LYS A 83 10.99 -1.37 -9.54
CA LYS A 83 11.07 -2.34 -10.66
C LYS A 83 11.29 -3.74 -10.09
N VAL A 84 10.66 -4.74 -10.73
CA VAL A 84 11.09 -6.14 -10.60
C VAL A 84 12.18 -6.28 -11.66
N ASP A 85 13.40 -6.62 -11.26
CA ASP A 85 14.46 -6.98 -12.19
C ASP A 85 14.13 -8.32 -12.89
#